data_AF-A0A959RZU7-F1
#
_entry.id   AF-A0A959RZU7-F1
#
_cell.length_a   1.000
_cell.length_b   1.000
_cell.length_c   1.000
_cell.angle_alpha   90.00
_cell.angle_beta   90.00
_cell.angle_gamma   90.00
#
_symmetry.space_group_name_H-M   'P 1'
#
loop_
_entity.id
_entity.type
_entity.pdbx_description
1 polymer ?
#
loop_
_entity_poly.entity_id
_entity_poly.type
_entity_poly.pdbx_seq_one_letter_code
_entity_poly.pdbx_strand_id
1 'polypeptide(L)'
;GYTYAESMEAVRYFYYKLGDRLWGSMGFYDGFSLHKAWFATSTLAIDQGPILIMIENHRSGLLHDLLMNAPEVQAGMKGLGFTSPYF
;
A
#
# COMPACT_ATOMS: atom_id res chain seq x y z
N GLY A 1 -8.65 8.90 1.98
CA GLY A 1 -8.12 7.83 1.11
C GLY A 1 -9.18 7.50 0.10
N TYR A 2 -8.81 7.36 -1.18
CA TYR A 2 -9.77 7.33 -2.29
C TYR A 2 -10.84 6.22 -2.20
N THR A 3 -10.56 5.06 -1.57
CA THR A 3 -11.48 3.90 -1.47
C THR A 3 -11.30 3.07 -0.18
N TYR A 4 -11.30 3.71 0.99
CA TYR A 4 -10.99 3.01 2.25
C TYR A 4 -11.95 1.84 2.55
N ALA A 5 -13.26 2.04 2.32
CA ALA A 5 -14.27 1.04 2.66
C ALA A 5 -14.12 -0.21 1.79
N GLU A 6 -13.95 -0.03 0.48
CA GLU A 6 -13.77 -1.09 -0.50
C GLU A 6 -12.45 -1.84 -0.28
N SER A 7 -11.36 -1.12 0.01
CA SER A 7 -10.07 -1.74 0.36
C SER A 7 -10.18 -2.59 1.63
N MET A 8 -10.90 -2.11 2.65
CA MET A 8 -11.11 -2.87 3.88
C MET A 8 -12.01 -4.10 3.67
N GLU A 9 -13.02 -4.00 2.81
CA GLU A 9 -13.85 -5.15 2.43
C GLU A 9 -13.01 -6.23 1.74
N ALA A 10 -12.21 -5.85 0.75
CA ALA A 10 -11.33 -6.76 0.04
C ALA A 10 -10.32 -7.44 0.98
N VAL A 11 -9.63 -6.67 1.84
CA VAL A 11 -8.66 -7.22 2.81
C VAL A 11 -9.32 -8.21 3.77
N ARG A 12 -10.53 -7.90 4.27
CA ARG A 12 -11.28 -8.82 5.14
C ARG A 12 -11.64 -10.11 4.40
N TYR A 13 -12.08 -10.03 3.15
CA TYR A 13 -12.35 -11.21 2.36
C TYR A 13 -11.09 -12.05 2.14
N PHE A 14 -9.98 -11.44 1.72
CA PHE A 14 -8.71 -12.14 1.52
C PHE A 14 -8.21 -12.82 2.80
N TYR A 15 -8.36 -12.16 3.95
CA TYR A 15 -7.92 -12.71 5.23
C TYR A 15 -8.86 -13.80 5.75
N TYR A 16 -10.15 -13.52 5.87
CA TYR A 16 -11.09 -14.42 6.55
C TYR A 16 -11.64 -15.54 5.66
N LYS A 17 -11.61 -15.39 4.33
CA LYS A 17 -12.15 -16.39 3.39
C LYS A 17 -11.09 -17.14 2.60
N LEU A 18 -9.96 -16.50 2.31
CA LEU A 18 -8.89 -17.07 1.48
C LEU A 18 -7.55 -17.18 2.23
N GLY A 19 -7.51 -16.84 3.52
CA GLY A 19 -6.27 -16.71 4.28
C GLY A 19 -5.48 -18.01 4.42
N ASP A 20 -6.14 -19.16 4.36
CA ASP A 20 -5.52 -20.49 4.34
C ASP A 20 -4.59 -20.68 3.12
N ARG A 21 -4.78 -19.91 2.05
CA ARG A 21 -4.00 -20.01 0.80
C ARG A 21 -3.27 -18.72 0.44
N LEU A 22 -3.73 -17.58 0.94
CA LEU A 22 -3.18 -16.26 0.61
C LEU A 22 -2.24 -15.71 1.66
N TRP A 23 -2.24 -16.23 2.90
CA TRP A 23 -1.46 -15.66 3.98
C TRP A 23 -0.24 -16.51 4.32
N GLY A 24 0.94 -15.91 4.23
CA GLY A 24 2.22 -16.51 4.58
C GLY A 24 2.95 -15.76 5.70
N SER A 25 4.23 -16.08 5.90
CA SER A 25 5.06 -15.46 6.95
C SER A 25 5.32 -13.96 6.74
N MET A 26 5.17 -13.47 5.50
CA MET A 26 5.39 -12.06 5.13
C MET A 26 4.08 -11.33 4.76
N GLY A 27 2.92 -11.89 5.12
CA GLY A 27 1.62 -11.31 4.77
C GLY A 27 0.99 -11.97 3.54
N PHE A 28 0.28 -11.18 2.73
CA PHE A 28 -0.40 -11.70 1.53
C PHE A 28 0.59 -12.09 0.43
N TYR A 29 0.40 -13.24 -0.21
CA TYR A 29 1.15 -13.62 -1.40
C TYR A 29 0.84 -12.73 -2.60
N ASP A 30 1.75 -12.74 -3.57
CA ASP A 30 1.83 -11.79 -4.69
C ASP A 30 0.58 -11.71 -5.58
N GLY A 31 -0.16 -12.82 -5.67
CA GLY A 31 -1.37 -12.85 -6.46
C GLY A 31 -2.10 -14.18 -6.40
N PHE A 32 -3.31 -14.19 -6.97
CA PHE A 32 -4.13 -15.39 -7.10
C PHE A 32 -5.14 -15.26 -8.24
N SER A 33 -5.71 -16.39 -8.64
CA SER A 33 -6.83 -16.46 -9.58
C SER A 33 -7.79 -17.56 -9.16
N LEU A 34 -9.00 -17.18 -8.75
CA LEU A 34 -10.05 -18.15 -8.40
C LEU A 34 -10.53 -18.94 -9.63
N HIS A 35 -10.55 -18.30 -10.81
CA HIS A 35 -10.91 -18.98 -12.07
C HIS A 35 -9.92 -20.09 -12.43
N LYS A 36 -8.61 -19.85 -12.24
CA LYS A 36 -7.56 -20.84 -12.53
C LYS A 36 -7.20 -21.73 -11.32
N ALA A 37 -7.89 -21.56 -10.19
CA ALA A 37 -7.55 -22.18 -8.90
C ALA A 37 -6.05 -22.06 -8.53
N TRP A 38 -5.44 -20.91 -8.85
CA TRP A 38 -4.01 -20.67 -8.67
C TRP A 38 -3.77 -19.65 -7.56
N PHE A 39 -2.76 -19.92 -6.73
CA PHE A 39 -2.32 -19.06 -5.64
C PHE A 39 -0.80 -18.97 -5.68
N ALA A 40 -0.25 -17.76 -5.64
CA ALA A 40 1.18 -17.57 -5.53
C ALA A 40 1.69 -18.15 -4.21
N THR A 41 2.92 -18.69 -4.23
CA THR A 41 3.63 -19.15 -3.02
C THR A 41 4.78 -18.21 -2.65
N SER A 42 5.00 -17.18 -3.46
CA SER A 42 6.05 -16.18 -3.31
C SER A 42 5.49 -14.82 -2.91
N THR A 43 6.35 -14.02 -2.32
CA THR A 43 6.15 -12.59 -2.08
C THR A 43 7.27 -11.82 -2.78
N LEU A 44 6.94 -10.72 -3.43
CA LEU A 44 7.93 -9.78 -3.93
C LEU A 44 8.00 -8.56 -3.02
N ALA A 45 9.21 -8.10 -2.71
CA ALA A 45 9.40 -6.96 -1.82
C ALA A 45 8.77 -5.66 -2.36
N ILE A 46 8.73 -5.50 -3.68
CA ILE A 46 8.11 -4.36 -4.37
C ILE A 46 6.59 -4.32 -4.22
N ASP A 47 5.95 -5.47 -3.95
CA ASP A 47 4.50 -5.55 -3.75
C ASP A 47 4.13 -5.41 -2.28
N GLN A 48 4.96 -5.94 -1.37
CA GLN A 48 4.74 -5.83 0.09
C GLN A 48 5.03 -4.43 0.64
N GLY A 49 6.09 -3.78 0.15
CA GLY A 49 6.50 -2.46 0.61
C GLY A 49 5.37 -1.42 0.53
N PRO A 50 4.76 -1.22 -0.65
CA PRO A 50 3.64 -0.29 -0.81
C PRO A 50 2.44 -0.61 0.08
N ILE A 51 2.12 -1.88 0.34
CA ILE A 51 1.00 -2.25 1.23
C ILE A 51 1.21 -1.64 2.62
N LEU A 52 2.38 -1.85 3.23
CA LEU A 52 2.69 -1.33 4.57
C LEU A 52 2.79 0.19 4.56
N ILE A 53 3.46 0.76 3.57
CA ILE A 53 3.64 2.22 3.41
C ILE A 53 2.28 2.93 3.32
N MET A 54 1.36 2.40 2.51
CA MET A 54 0.06 3.02 2.29
C MET A 54 -0.89 2.84 3.47
N ILE A 55 -0.81 1.70 4.19
CA ILE A 55 -1.54 1.52 5.45
C ILE A 55 -1.08 2.55 6.49
N GLU A 56 0.23 2.73 6.68
CA GLU A 56 0.73 3.66 7.68
C GLU A 56 0.47 5.12 7.29
N ASN A 57 0.62 5.48 6.01
CA ASN A 57 0.22 6.79 5.52
C ASN A 57 -1.27 7.05 5.70
N HIS A 58 -2.12 6.04 5.58
CA HIS A 58 -3.55 6.20 5.88
C HIS A 58 -3.82 6.42 7.37
N ARG A 59 -3.07 5.74 8.26
CA ARG A 59 -3.27 5.80 9.72
C ARG A 59 -2.75 7.09 10.33
N SER A 60 -1.55 7.51 9.95
CA SER A 60 -0.83 8.61 10.62
C SER A 60 -0.28 9.66 9.65
N GLY A 61 -0.14 9.33 8.37
CA GLY A 61 0.54 10.20 7.41
C GLY A 61 2.08 10.15 7.50
N LEU A 62 2.66 9.33 8.37
CA LEU A 62 4.08 9.38 8.75
C LEU A 62 5.06 9.52 7.58
N LEU A 63 5.01 8.62 6.59
CA LEU A 63 6.00 8.64 5.49
C LEU A 63 5.75 9.78 4.52
N HIS A 64 4.48 10.13 4.30
CA HIS A 64 4.10 11.29 3.51
C HIS A 64 4.60 12.58 4.17
N ASP A 65 4.42 12.73 5.48
CA ASP A 65 4.87 13.90 6.24
C ASP A 65 6.40 14.00 6.24
N LEU A 66 7.11 12.88 6.44
CA LEU A 66 8.57 12.85 6.35
C LEU A 66 9.06 13.28 4.97
N LEU A 67 8.45 12.77 3.90
CA LEU A 67 8.84 13.11 2.53
C LEU A 67 8.54 14.57 2.20
N MET A 68 7.35 15.06 2.54
CA MET A 68 6.89 16.40 2.18
C MET A 68 7.55 17.50 3.02
N ASN A 69 8.14 17.16 4.16
CA ASN A 69 8.95 18.08 4.98
C ASN A 69 10.43 18.16 4.54
N ALA A 70 10.88 17.34 3.59
CA ALA A 70 12.25 17.41 3.08
C ALA A 70 12.46 18.68 2.23
N PRO A 71 13.40 19.59 2.59
CA PRO A 71 13.59 20.86 1.89
C PRO A 71 13.86 20.69 0.38
N GLU A 72 14.61 19.66 0.00
CA GLU A 72 14.92 19.32 -1.39
C GLU A 72 13.68 18.91 -2.18
N VAL A 73 12.73 18.20 -1.55
CA VAL A 73 11.46 17.82 -2.17
C VAL A 73 10.61 19.07 -2.39
N GLN A 74 10.50 19.92 -1.39
CA GLN A 74 9.74 21.18 -1.51
C GLN A 74 10.32 22.08 -2.59
N ALA A 75 11.65 22.24 -2.61
CA ALA A 75 12.35 23.05 -3.62
C ALA A 75 12.15 22.49 -5.03
N GLY A 76 12.30 21.17 -5.21
CA GLY A 76 12.08 20.51 -6.50
C GLY A 76 10.65 20.65 -7.00
N MET A 77 9.66 20.40 -6.15
CA MET A 77 8.25 20.51 -6.50
C MET A 77 7.83 21.96 -6.84
N LYS A 78 8.33 22.95 -6.08
CA LYS A 78 8.15 24.38 -6.42
C LYS A 78 8.77 24.73 -7.77
N GLY A 79 9.99 24.25 -8.03
CA GLY A 79 10.68 24.48 -9.31
C GLY A 79 9.93 23.89 -10.51
N LEU A 80 9.15 22.82 -10.29
CA LEU A 80 8.29 22.20 -11.29
C LEU A 80 6.88 22.83 -11.38
N GLY A 81 6.56 23.82 -10.54
CA GLY A 81 5.27 24.52 -10.56
C GLY A 81 4.12 23.83 -9.82
N PHE A 82 4.40 22.86 -8.95
CA PHE A 82 3.38 22.25 -8.10
C PHE A 82 2.95 23.19 -6.96
N THR A 83 1.72 23.03 -6.49
CA THR A 83 1.20 23.69 -5.28
C THR A 83 0.80 22.62 -4.26
N SER A 84 1.02 22.91 -2.97
CA SER A 84 0.82 21.95 -1.90
C SER A 84 0.56 22.66 -0.58
N PRO A 85 -0.24 22.10 0.36
CA PRO A 85 -0.36 22.67 1.70
C PRO A 85 0.94 22.63 2.51
N TYR A 86 1.95 21.89 2.04
CA TYR A 86 3.25 21.78 2.72
C TYR A 86 4.23 22.90 2.36
N PHE A 87 3.99 23.69 1.30
CA PHE A 87 4.96 24.68 0.82
C PHE A 87 4.41 25.75 -0.13
#